data_AF-A0A7X7FNY2-F1
#
_entry.id   AF-A0A7X7FNY2-F1
#
_cell.length_a   1.000
_cell.length_b   1.000
_cell.length_c   1.000
_cell.angle_alpha   90.00
_cell.angle_beta   90.00
_cell.angle_gamma   90.00
#
_symmetry.space_group_name_H-M   'P 1'
#
loop_
_entity.id
_entity.type
_entity.pdbx_description
1 polymer ?
#
loop_
_entity_poly.entity_id
_entity_poly.type
_entity_poly.pdbx_seq_one_letter_code
_entity_poly.pdbx_strand_id
1 'polypeptide(L)'
;MWSRRSEYNPVADYNAVIKEDGPWWIGWIEELPGVNSQGATREELLENLRSALEEAIEMNRADARAAAKGKFEEASIQLRSGEIS
;
A
#
# COMPACT_ATOMS: atom_id res chain seq x y z
N MET A 1 -2.74 -30.48 21.70
CA MET A 1 -3.27 -29.32 22.44
C MET A 1 -2.59 -28.07 21.89
N TRP A 2 -3.31 -27.39 21.00
CA TRP A 2 -3.24 -25.99 20.54
C TRP A 2 -1.94 -25.18 20.75
N SER A 3 -1.36 -24.74 19.63
CA SER A 3 -1.34 -23.29 19.34
C SER A 3 -1.27 -23.08 17.84
N ARG A 4 -2.40 -22.66 17.26
CA ARG A 4 -2.46 -22.11 15.90
C ARG A 4 -1.69 -20.79 16.00
N ARG A 5 -0.42 -20.79 15.59
CA ARG A 5 0.33 -19.54 15.40
C ARG A 5 -0.56 -18.67 14.52
N SER A 6 -0.91 -17.48 15.01
CA SER A 6 -1.48 -16.40 14.22
C SER A 6 -0.74 -16.40 12.89
N GLU A 7 -1.46 -16.64 11.80
CA GLU A 7 -0.87 -16.47 10.47
C GLU A 7 -0.48 -15.00 10.40
N TYR A 8 0.82 -14.73 10.50
CA TYR A 8 1.36 -13.43 10.20
C TYR A 8 1.00 -13.18 8.74
N ASN A 9 -0.02 -12.35 8.53
CA ASN A 9 -0.28 -11.77 7.23
C ASN A 9 0.69 -10.60 7.11
N PRO A 10 1.84 -10.74 6.43
CA PRO A 10 2.71 -9.59 6.21
C PRO A 10 1.85 -8.51 5.57
N VAL A 11 1.71 -7.38 6.25
CA VAL A 11 1.29 -6.16 5.59
C VAL A 11 2.35 -5.93 4.52
N ALA A 12 1.95 -5.79 3.26
CA ALA A 12 2.90 -5.44 2.22
C ALA A 12 3.60 -4.15 2.66
N ASP A 13 4.93 -4.17 2.68
CA ASP A 13 5.72 -2.97 2.94
C ASP A 13 5.65 -2.08 1.69
N TYR A 14 5.23 -0.83 1.87
CA TYR A 14 5.20 0.19 0.83
C TYR A 14 6.23 1.26 1.15
N ASN A 15 6.90 1.77 0.12
CA ASN A 15 7.90 2.80 0.27
C ASN A 15 7.31 4.16 -0.10
N ALA A 16 7.75 5.19 0.61
CA ALA A 16 7.35 6.56 0.34
C ALA A 16 8.57 7.44 0.08
N VAL A 17 8.55 8.18 -1.02
CA VAL A 17 9.43 9.34 -1.20
C VAL A 17 8.82 10.51 -0.43
N ILE A 18 9.64 11.17 0.39
CA ILE A 18 9.21 12.30 1.22
C ILE A 18 10.10 13.50 0.90
N LYS A 19 9.47 14.66 0.69
CA LYS A 19 10.12 15.94 0.41
C LYS A 19 9.59 17.01 1.36
N GLU A 20 10.49 17.81 1.91
CA GLU A 20 10.16 19.09 2.54
C GLU A 20 10.14 20.18 1.47
N ASP A 21 9.05 20.96 1.41
CA ASP A 21 8.82 22.01 0.41
C ASP A 21 8.22 23.26 1.07
N GLY A 22 9.09 24.17 1.48
CA GLY A 22 8.71 25.36 2.24
C GLY A 22 8.06 24.98 3.58
N PRO A 23 6.83 25.42 3.88
CA PRO A 23 6.16 25.07 5.13
C PRO A 23 5.45 23.69 5.09
N TRP A 24 5.59 22.93 4.00
CA TRP A 24 4.86 21.68 3.79
C TRP A 24 5.78 20.48 3.63
N TRP A 25 5.26 19.32 4.01
CA TRP A 25 5.79 18.01 3.67
C TRP A 25 4.94 17.41 2.56
N ILE A 26 5.56 16.88 1.51
CA ILE A 26 4.90 16.25 0.37
C ILE A 26 5.47 14.85 0.22
N GLY A 27 4.62 13.87 -0.09
CA GLY A 27 5.09 12.51 -0.31
C GLY A 27 4.28 11.72 -1.34
N TRP A 28 4.90 10.66 -1.83
CA TRP A 28 4.38 9.77 -2.87
C TRP A 28 4.69 8.32 -2.50
N ILE A 29 3.73 7.42 -2.68
CA ILE A 29 3.97 5.96 -2.55
C ILE A 29 4.62 5.45 -3.84
N GLU A 30 5.79 4.83 -3.73
CA GLU A 30 6.59 4.41 -4.89
C GLU A 30 5.91 3.32 -5.71
N GLU A 31 5.28 2.35 -5.05
CA GLU A 31 4.67 1.21 -5.71
C GLU A 31 3.31 1.52 -6.35
N LEU A 32 2.69 2.65 -6.00
CA LEU A 32 1.35 3.03 -6.45
C LEU A 32 1.33 4.46 -7.02
N PRO A 33 1.58 4.60 -8.35
CA PRO A 33 1.50 5.89 -9.02
C PRO A 33 0.15 6.58 -8.77
N GLY A 34 0.20 7.86 -8.45
CA GLY A 34 -0.99 8.67 -8.15
C GLY A 34 -1.36 8.70 -6.67
N VAL A 35 -0.84 7.81 -5.83
CA VAL A 35 -1.02 7.87 -4.38
C VAL A 35 0.01 8.84 -3.79
N ASN A 36 -0.45 10.03 -3.43
CA ASN A 36 0.35 11.09 -2.85
C ASN A 36 -0.45 11.87 -1.82
N SER A 37 0.25 12.59 -0.95
CA SER A 37 -0.40 13.50 -0.01
C SER A 37 0.58 14.58 0.46
N GLN A 38 0.08 15.48 1.31
CA GLN A 38 0.86 16.51 1.98
C GLN A 38 0.45 16.66 3.45
N GLY A 39 1.33 17.23 4.27
CA GLY A 39 1.07 17.57 5.67
C GLY A 39 1.90 18.77 6.13
N ALA A 40 1.44 19.48 7.17
CA ALA A 40 2.21 20.56 7.78
C ALA A 40 3.40 20.02 8.59
N THR A 41 3.33 18.76 9.03
CA THR A 41 4.45 18.02 9.64
C THR A 41 4.72 16.73 8.89
N ARG A 42 5.90 16.14 9.12
CA ARG A 42 6.25 14.83 8.56
C ARG A 42 5.32 13.74 9.07
N GLU A 43 4.92 13.81 10.34
CA GLU A 43 4.00 12.85 10.97
C GLU A 43 2.61 12.93 10.35
N GLU A 44 2.11 14.14 10.11
CA GLU A 44 0.83 14.36 9.43
C GLU A 44 0.89 13.83 7.98
N LEU A 45 1.97 14.10 7.25
CA LEU A 45 2.16 13.53 5.91
C LEU A 45 2.08 12.00 5.94
N LEU A 46 2.76 11.35 6.89
CA LEU A 46 2.76 9.88 6.99
C LEU A 46 1.38 9.31 7.28
N GLU A 47 0.59 9.97 8.14
CA GLU A 47 -0.79 9.56 8.41
C GLU A 47 -1.66 9.73 7.15
N ASN A 48 -1.55 10.89 6.49
CA ASN A 48 -2.32 11.17 5.28
C ASN A 48 -1.95 10.21 4.13
N LEU A 49 -0.67 9.84 4.01
CA LEU A 49 -0.21 8.83 3.05
C LEU A 49 -0.78 7.45 3.37
N ARG A 50 -0.87 7.07 4.65
CA ARG A 50 -1.49 5.79 5.05
C ARG A 50 -2.96 5.75 4.64
N SER A 51 -3.72 6.79 4.93
CA SER A 51 -5.14 6.86 4.53
C SER A 51 -5.31 6.81 3.02
N ALA A 52 -4.53 7.60 2.27
CA ALA A 52 -4.57 7.61 0.80
C ALA A 52 -4.20 6.23 0.19
N LEU A 53 -3.21 5.55 0.79
CA LEU A 53 -2.78 4.22 0.40
C LEU A 53 -3.88 3.17 0.64
N GLU A 54 -4.51 3.19 1.81
CA GLU A 54 -5.61 2.28 2.15
C GLU A 54 -6.80 2.44 1.19
N GLU A 55 -7.19 3.69 0.91
CA GLU A 55 -8.27 4.00 -0.02
C GLU A 55 -7.94 3.52 -1.44
N ALA A 56 -6.75 3.82 -1.95
CA ALA A 56 -6.32 3.43 -3.29
C ALA A 56 -6.27 1.90 -3.46
N ILE A 57 -5.77 1.18 -2.46
CA ILE A 57 -5.74 -0.29 -2.50
C ILE A 57 -7.17 -0.85 -2.52
N GLU A 58 -8.07 -0.33 -1.70
CA GLU A 58 -9.44 -0.86 -1.66
C GLU A 58 -10.20 -0.56 -2.95
N MET A 59 -10.03 0.64 -3.52
CA MET A 59 -10.58 0.99 -4.83
C MET A 59 -10.08 0.04 -5.92
N ASN A 60 -8.76 -0.18 -5.99
CA ASN A 60 -8.17 -1.09 -6.98
C ASN A 60 -8.69 -2.53 -6.84
N ARG A 61 -8.87 -3.01 -5.61
CA ARG A 61 -9.46 -4.33 -5.34
C ARG A 61 -10.92 -4.40 -5.79
N ALA A 62 -11.70 -3.36 -5.49
CA ALA A 62 -13.10 -3.29 -5.91
C ALA A 62 -13.23 -3.29 -7.44
N ASP A 63 -12.40 -2.51 -8.14
CA ASP A 63 -12.36 -2.44 -9.59
C ASP A 63 -11.95 -3.78 -10.22
N ALA A 64 -10.94 -4.45 -9.67
CA ALA A 64 -10.50 -5.77 -10.15
C ALA A 64 -11.63 -6.82 -10.04
N ARG A 65 -12.33 -6.86 -8.89
CA ARG A 65 -13.49 -7.75 -8.69
C ARG A 65 -14.63 -7.42 -9.65
N ALA A 66 -14.91 -6.14 -9.87
CA ALA A 66 -15.93 -5.70 -10.82
C ALA A 66 -15.57 -6.09 -12.28
N ALA A 67 -14.28 -6.03 -12.63
CA ALA A 67 -13.78 -6.37 -13.95
C ALA A 67 -13.81 -7.88 -14.26
N ALA A 68 -13.59 -8.74 -13.24
CA ALA A 68 -13.43 -10.19 -13.42
C ALA A 68 -14.66 -10.90 -14.03
N LYS A 69 -15.88 -10.38 -13.83
CA LYS A 69 -17.18 -10.90 -14.31
C LYS A 69 -17.40 -12.42 -14.12
N GLY A 70 -18.42 -12.78 -13.35
CA GLY A 70 -18.79 -14.19 -13.17
C GLY A 70 -18.02 -14.85 -12.02
N LYS A 71 -17.69 -16.15 -12.14
CA LYS A 71 -16.99 -16.89 -11.08
C LYS A 71 -15.49 -16.63 -11.17
N PHE A 72 -14.88 -16.19 -10.07
CA PHE A 72 -13.45 -15.96 -9.94
C PHE A 72 -12.93 -16.52 -8.61
N GLU A 73 -11.61 -16.64 -8.51
CA GLU A 73 -10.88 -16.92 -7.28
C GLU A 73 -9.87 -15.79 -7.01
N GLU A 74 -9.50 -15.60 -5.75
CA GLU A 74 -8.46 -14.66 -5.35
C GLU A 74 -7.27 -15.45 -4.79
N ALA A 75 -6.05 -15.08 -5.19
CA ALA A 75 -4.82 -15.72 -4.75
C ALA A 75 -3.76 -14.66 -4.40
N SER A 76 -3.01 -14.90 -3.33
CA SER A 76 -1.88 -14.04 -2.94
C SER A 76 -0.65 -14.36 -3.78
N ILE A 77 -0.08 -13.32 -4.40
CA ILE A 77 1.16 -13.41 -5.18
C ILE A 77 2.23 -12.56 -4.48
N GLN A 78 3.33 -13.19 -4.11
CA GLN A 78 4.47 -12.51 -3.50
C GLN A 78 5.49 -12.16 -4.59
N LEU A 79 6.06 -10.94 -4.53
CA LEU A 79 7.21 -10.60 -5.36
C LEU A 79 8.35 -11.58 -5.05
N ARG A 80 8.93 -12.17 -6.09
CA ARG A 80 10.13 -13.00 -5.93
C ARG A 80 11.29 -12.05 -5.72
N SER A 81 11.95 -12.13 -4.57
CA SER A 81 13.27 -11.52 -4.40
C SER A 81 14.22 -12.20 -5.39
N GLY A 82 14.73 -11.44 -6.35
CA GLY A 82 15.73 -11.95 -7.28
C GLY A 82 17.06 -12.12 -6.54
N GLU A 83 17.58 -13.35 -6.49
CA GLU A 83 19.02 -13.53 -6.38
C GLU A 83 19.63 -13.00 -7.68
N ILE A 84 20.13 -11.76 -7.63
CA ILE A 84 21.04 -11.27 -8.66
C ILE A 84 22.33 -12.07 -8.46
N SER A 85 22.54 -13.08 -9.31
CA SER A 85 23.85 -13.73 -9.49
C SER A 85 24.84 -12.80 -10.19
#